data_AF-A0A946FEQ1-F1
#
_entry.id   AF-A0A946FEQ1-F1
#
_cell.length_a   1.000
_cell.length_b   1.000
_cell.length_c   1.000
_cell.angle_alpha   90.00
_cell.angle_beta   90.00
_cell.angle_gamma   90.00
#
_symmetry.space_group_name_H-M   'P 1'
#
loop_
_entity.id
_entity.type
_entity.pdbx_description
1 polymer ?
#
loop_
_entity_poly.entity_id
_entity_poly.type
_entity_poly.pdbx_seq_one_letter_code
_entity_poly.pdbx_strand_id
1 'polypeptide(L)' 'LLEQYANQNPDDALVTTMGMEMEINTFFRLQSPSVIAKLNEQFPKLGDSPSPREVFLKLRELRNNW' A
#
# COMPACT_ATOMS: atom_id res chain seq x y z
N LEU A 1 -12.64 0.89 -11.52
CA LEU A 1 -11.37 0.13 -11.54
C LEU A 1 -11.38 -1.01 -10.52
N LEU A 2 -11.54 -0.75 -9.21
CA LEU A 2 -11.56 -1.81 -8.19
C LEU A 2 -12.66 -2.87 -8.41
N GLU A 3 -13.86 -2.48 -8.82
CA GLU A 3 -14.96 -3.42 -9.11
C GLU A 3 -14.66 -4.36 -10.30
N GLN A 4 -13.85 -3.92 -11.26
CA GLN A 4 -13.52 -4.74 -12.44
C GLN A 4 -12.60 -5.91 -12.08
N TYR A 5 -11.89 -5.84 -10.96
CA TYR A 5 -10.93 -6.85 -10.51
C TYR A 5 -11.35 -7.54 -9.22
N ALA A 6 -12.54 -7.23 -8.69
CA ALA A 6 -13.04 -7.82 -7.45
C ALA A 6 -13.18 -9.34 -7.53
N ASN A 7 -13.44 -9.89 -8.72
CA ASN A 7 -13.58 -11.33 -9.00
C ASN A 7 -12.45 -11.89 -9.87
N GLN A 8 -11.26 -11.27 -9.83
CA GLN A 8 -10.14 -11.76 -10.61
C GLN A 8 -9.76 -13.19 -10.20
N ASN A 9 -9.62 -14.08 -11.18
CA ASN A 9 -9.09 -15.41 -10.95
C ASN A 9 -7.60 -15.30 -10.59
N PRO A 10 -7.14 -15.77 -9.42
CA PRO A 10 -5.72 -15.75 -9.07
C PRO A 10 -4.83 -16.50 -10.06
N ASP A 11 -5.37 -17.55 -10.70
CA ASP A 11 -4.65 -18.34 -11.71
C ASP A 11 -4.57 -17.64 -13.09
N ASP A 12 -5.34 -16.57 -13.28
CA ASP A 12 -5.37 -15.73 -14.49
C ASP A 12 -5.32 -14.25 -14.09
N ALA A 13 -4.37 -13.92 -13.23
CA ALA A 13 -4.16 -12.56 -12.76
C ALA A 13 -3.61 -11.66 -13.87
N LEU A 14 -3.98 -10.38 -13.82
CA LEU A 14 -3.48 -9.37 -14.74
C LEU A 14 -1.96 -9.29 -14.62
N VAL A 15 -1.26 -9.56 -15.72
CA VAL A 15 0.19 -9.33 -15.80
C VAL A 15 0.42 -7.82 -15.91
N THR A 16 1.02 -7.23 -14.89
CA THR A 16 1.35 -5.80 -14.84
C THR A 16 2.79 -5.54 -15.24
N THR A 17 3.07 -4.30 -15.64
CA THR A 17 4.45 -3.83 -15.86
C THR A 17 5.00 -3.17 -14.61
N MET A 18 6.33 -3.04 -14.49
CA MET A 18 6.95 -2.29 -13.39
C MET A 18 6.45 -0.84 -13.31
N GLY A 19 6.20 -0.19 -14.45
CA GLY A 19 5.63 1.16 -14.49
C GLY A 19 4.25 1.22 -13.82
N MET A 20 3.38 0.26 -14.16
CA MET A 20 2.06 0.13 -13.54
C MET A 20 2.16 -0.14 -12.04
N GLU A 21 3.07 -1.03 -11.62
CA GLU A 21 3.28 -1.36 -10.20
C GLU A 21 3.74 -0.14 -9.39
N MET A 22 4.61 0.72 -9.93
CA MET A 22 5.01 1.95 -9.23
C MET A 22 3.85 2.91 -8.99
N GLU A 23 2.83 2.91 -9.86
CA GLU A 23 1.64 3.74 -9.71
C GLU A 23 0.63 3.18 -8.70
N ILE A 24 0.42 1.86 -8.69
CA ILE A 24 -0.68 1.24 -7.91
C ILE A 24 -0.23 0.61 -6.60
N ASN A 25 0.97 0.05 -6.54
CA ASN A 25 1.42 -0.76 -5.40
C ASN A 25 1.90 0.14 -4.26
N THR A 26 1.18 0.08 -3.13
CA THR A 26 1.48 0.90 -1.95
C THR A 26 2.85 0.64 -1.35
N PHE A 27 3.44 -0.55 -1.54
CA PHE A 27 4.80 -0.84 -1.07
C PHE A 27 5.90 -0.13 -1.87
N PHE A 28 5.62 0.32 -3.10
CA PHE A 28 6.52 1.19 -3.86
C PHE A 28 6.29 2.68 -3.58
N ARG A 29 5.23 3.02 -2.82
CA ARG A 29 4.77 4.40 -2.60
C ARG A 29 4.95 4.86 -1.15
N LEU A 30 6.06 4.45 -0.52
CA LEU A 30 6.32 4.68 0.91
C LEU A 30 6.46 6.16 1.31
N GLN A 31 6.71 7.05 0.35
CA GLN A 31 6.80 8.49 0.58
C GLN A 31 5.49 9.23 0.25
N SER A 32 4.43 8.52 -0.15
CA SER A 32 3.16 9.13 -0.55
C SER A 32 2.50 9.80 0.66
N PRO A 33 2.25 11.13 0.65
CA PRO A 33 1.65 11.83 1.79
C PRO A 33 0.29 11.25 2.18
N SER A 34 -0.51 10.82 1.21
CA SER A 34 -1.81 10.17 1.46
C SER A 34 -1.69 8.81 2.16
N VAL A 35 -0.65 8.03 1.86
CA VAL A 35 -0.40 6.74 2.51
C VAL A 35 0.04 6.98 3.96
N ILE A 36 0.95 7.94 4.17
CA ILE A 36 1.43 8.30 5.50
C ILE A 36 0.29 8.84 6.36
N ALA A 37 -0.54 9.75 5.84
CA ALA A 37 -1.70 10.27 6.55
C ALA A 37 -2.64 9.14 7.00
N LYS A 38 -2.93 8.18 6.11
CA LYS A 38 -3.80 7.05 6.44
C LYS A 38 -3.18 6.11 7.47
N LEU A 39 -1.87 5.89 7.43
CA LEU A 39 -1.17 5.12 8.44
C LEU A 39 -1.16 5.84 9.79
N ASN A 40 -1.03 7.17 9.82
CA ASN A 40 -1.08 7.95 11.05
C ASN A 40 -2.44 7.87 11.75
N GLU A 41 -3.55 7.75 11.02
CA GLU A 41 -4.87 7.52 11.63
C GLU A 41 -4.92 6.21 12.42
N GLN A 42 -4.28 5.14 11.91
CA GLN A 42 -4.28 3.81 12.54
C GLN A 42 -3.13 3.62 13.54
N PHE A 43 -2.01 4.30 13.32
CA PHE A 43 -0.80 4.23 14.13
C PHE A 43 -0.33 5.63 14.52
N PRO A 44 -1.01 6.34 15.44
CA PRO A 44 -0.67 7.73 15.79
C PRO A 44 0.77 7.95 16.29
N LYS A 45 1.45 6.88 16.75
CA LYS A 45 2.86 6.92 17.17
C LYS A 45 3.86 6.98 16.02
N LEU A 46 3.42 6.82 14.77
CA LEU A 46 4.28 6.87 13.57
C LEU A 46 4.78 8.30 13.30
N GLY A 47 3.98 9.32 13.66
CA GLY A 47 4.35 10.74 13.52
C GLY A 47 4.34 11.24 12.08
N ASP A 48 4.66 12.53 11.89
CA ASP A 48 4.48 13.20 10.60
C ASP A 48 5.61 12.97 9.59
N SER A 49 6.78 12.53 10.05
CA SER A 49 7.97 12.31 9.21
C SER A 49 8.59 10.92 9.44
N PRO A 50 7.85 9.83 9.22
CA PRO A 50 8.36 8.49 9.41
C PRO A 50 9.38 8.12 8.33
N SER A 51 10.36 7.28 8.70
CA SER A 51 11.26 6.70 7.71
C SER A 51 10.52 5.73 6.77
N PRO A 52 11.01 5.50 5.54
CA PRO A 52 10.43 4.51 4.63
C PRO A 52 10.32 3.11 5.27
N ARG A 53 11.27 2.74 6.14
CA ARG A 53 11.24 1.46 6.87
C ARG A 53 10.06 1.39 7.84
N GLU A 54 9.79 2.45 8.58
CA GLU A 54 8.66 2.51 9.51
C GLU A 54 7.32 2.46 8.77
N VAL A 55 7.20 3.22 7.67
CA VAL A 55 6.03 3.18 6.79
C VAL A 55 5.79 1.76 6.26
N PHE A 56 6.84 1.09 5.78
CA PHE A 56 6.74 -0.28 5.27
C PHE A 56 6.25 -1.26 6.34
N LEU A 57 6.84 -1.20 7.55
CA LEU A 57 6.47 -2.10 8.65
C LEU A 57 5.01 -1.90 9.07
N LYS A 58 4.56 -0.65 9.21
CA LYS A 58 3.17 -0.35 9.58
C LYS A 58 2.18 -0.68 8.48
N LEU A 59 2.54 -0.47 7.21
CA LEU A 59 1.72 -0.90 6.08
C LEU A 59 1.58 -2.42 6.04
N ARG A 60 2.66 -3.17 6.30
CA ARG A 60 2.60 -4.64 6.33
C ARG A 60 1.81 -5.15 7.52
N GLU A 61 1.98 -4.53 8.69
CA GLU A 61 1.18 -4.82 9.89
C GLU A 61 -0.31 -4.60 9.62
N LEU A 62 -0.69 -3.49 8.99
CA LEU A 62 -2.08 -3.21 8.61
C LEU A 62 -2.62 -4.28 7.65
N ARG A 63 -1.86 -4.59 6.59
CA ARG A 63 -2.26 -5.59 5.57
C ARG A 63 -2.39 -7.01 6.15
N ASN A 64 -1.58 -7.37 7.15
CA ASN A 64 -1.66 -8.70 7.77
C ASN A 64 -2.93 -8.90 8.60
N ASN A 65 -3.56 -7.82 9.07
CA ASN A 65 -4.73 -7.86 9.94
C ASN A 65 -6.05 -7.54 9.19
N TRP A 66 -5.98 -7.41 7.86
CA TRP A 66 -7.15 -7.24 6.97
C TRP A 66 -7.54 -8.59 6.38
#